data_AF-A0A7C7E082-F1
#
_entry.id   AF-A0A7C7E082-F1
#
_cell.length_a   1.000
_cell.length_b   1.000
_cell.length_c   1.000
_cell.angle_alpha   90.00
_cell.angle_beta   90.00
_cell.angle_gamma   90.00
#
_symmetry.space_group_name_H-M   'P 1'
#
loop_
_entity.id
_entity.type
_entity.pdbx_description
1 polymer ?
#
loop_
_entity_poly.entity_id
_entity_poly.type
_entity_poly.pdbx_seq_one_letter_code
_entity_poly.pdbx_strand_id
1 'polypeptide(L)'
;MATVRATLLLVWLALVLAACRPIPTPVTTTGAPGVGDPIFPLLGNGGYDVQHYTLDLTVDAARNLLKGTAAVRAVATQPLAAFNLDLSGLEVSAVTIDDTPALFARNGHELTITPAVPIAADAIFTATIAYAGEPTPLSDPDLAFIDQGWNHQDETIFVVSEPGGAMTWYPVNNHPTDKATYTLRITVDEPNVVAANGVLAEEIDLGEQRTYVWEMAQPMASYLTTLVIGDFVRVEEPGPDGVLIRHYFPPAEAETLSEVFANTDEMVAFYGDLIAPYPFEEYGIVMLPFPLGFALETQTLSVFGPEMAMEGVNAHELAHQWFGNTVTLAAWDQTWLNEGFATYLQRLWMEDKLGSDFMDGGMRQYYAWLKAFQVEPPGSVTEADLFSEAVYERGAWVLHALRLKIGDELFREFLRTYYARYKDGVVTTADFIATASEVSGQDLTEFLNAWLYAEEMPPIPE
;
A
#
# COMPACT_ATOMS: atom_id res chain seq x y z
N MET A 1 -31.59 -18.55 86.30
CA MET A 1 -30.18 -18.30 85.90
C MET A 1 -30.07 -18.77 84.45
N ALA A 2 -30.36 -17.93 83.45
CA ALA A 2 -29.63 -16.75 83.00
C ALA A 2 -28.26 -17.12 82.42
N THR A 3 -28.01 -16.66 81.17
CA THR A 3 -26.76 -16.72 80.36
C THR A 3 -26.37 -18.13 79.93
N VAL A 4 -26.30 -18.53 78.65
CA VAL A 4 -25.52 -17.97 77.53
C VAL A 4 -26.18 -18.39 76.21
N ARG A 5 -26.85 -17.47 75.50
CA ARG A 5 -27.38 -17.66 74.14
C ARG A 5 -27.32 -16.32 73.39
N ALA A 6 -26.12 -15.76 73.24
CA ALA A 6 -25.92 -14.52 72.48
C ALA A 6 -24.44 -14.25 72.18
N THR A 7 -23.69 -15.20 71.59
CA THR A 7 -22.31 -14.88 71.17
C THR A 7 -21.72 -15.78 70.08
N LEU A 8 -22.54 -16.40 69.22
CA LEU A 8 -22.02 -17.20 68.10
C LEU A 8 -22.67 -16.92 66.74
N LEU A 9 -23.64 -16.00 66.65
CA LEU A 9 -24.26 -15.60 65.37
C LEU A 9 -23.78 -14.24 64.81
N LEU A 10 -22.90 -13.52 65.51
CA LEU A 10 -22.39 -12.21 65.06
C LEU A 10 -20.99 -12.27 64.44
N VAL A 11 -20.28 -13.41 64.51
CA VAL A 11 -18.93 -13.55 63.92
C VAL A 11 -18.98 -14.10 62.49
N TRP A 12 -20.07 -14.77 62.10
CA TRP A 12 -20.25 -15.28 60.73
C TRP A 12 -20.94 -14.31 59.77
N LEU A 13 -21.47 -13.18 60.26
CA LEU A 13 -22.00 -12.11 59.40
C LEU A 13 -20.98 -10.99 59.13
N ALA A 14 -19.88 -10.94 59.88
CA ALA A 14 -18.79 -9.98 59.68
C ALA A 14 -17.69 -10.48 58.73
N LEU A 15 -17.68 -11.78 58.37
CA LEU A 15 -16.70 -12.38 57.45
C LEU A 15 -17.19 -12.48 56.00
N VAL A 16 -18.44 -12.09 55.70
CA VAL A 16 -18.98 -12.04 54.33
C VAL A 16 -18.94 -10.62 53.74
N LEU A 17 -18.56 -9.60 54.52
CA LEU A 17 -18.47 -8.20 54.08
C LEU A 17 -17.02 -7.72 53.81
N ALA A 18 -16.04 -8.62 53.87
CA ALA A 18 -14.62 -8.29 53.73
C ALA A 18 -13.93 -9.10 52.63
N ALA A 19 -14.51 -9.17 51.42
CA ALA A 19 -13.80 -9.64 50.23
C ALA A 19 -14.40 -9.19 48.88
N CYS A 20 -15.16 -8.09 48.81
CA CYS A 20 -15.25 -7.37 47.54
C CYS A 20 -14.05 -6.42 47.45
N ARG A 21 -12.87 -6.97 47.16
CA ARG A 21 -11.85 -6.12 46.52
C ARG A 21 -12.46 -5.71 45.18
N PRO A 22 -12.51 -4.41 44.83
CA PRO A 22 -12.83 -4.05 43.45
C PRO A 22 -11.86 -4.83 42.57
N ILE A 23 -12.40 -5.68 41.70
CA ILE A 23 -11.62 -6.24 40.60
C ILE A 23 -11.02 -5.01 39.91
N PRO A 24 -9.70 -4.90 39.77
CA PRO A 24 -9.10 -3.80 39.03
C PRO A 24 -9.81 -3.76 37.68
N THR A 25 -10.47 -2.65 37.37
CA THR A 25 -10.97 -2.43 36.03
C THR A 25 -9.78 -2.62 35.10
N PRO A 26 -9.90 -3.46 34.05
CA PRO A 26 -8.84 -3.59 33.06
C PRO A 26 -8.43 -2.18 32.62
N VAL A 27 -7.14 -1.88 32.62
CA VAL A 27 -6.65 -0.61 32.10
C VAL A 27 -6.89 -0.66 30.59
N THR A 28 -7.93 0.01 30.14
CA THR A 28 -8.24 0.18 28.73
C THR A 28 -7.49 1.39 28.20
N THR A 29 -6.85 1.25 27.05
CA THR A 29 -6.10 2.32 26.38
C THR A 29 -6.85 2.78 25.13
N THR A 30 -6.56 3.99 24.68
CA THR A 30 -6.97 4.44 23.34
C THR A 30 -5.89 4.02 22.35
N GLY A 31 -6.29 3.56 21.17
CA GLY A 31 -5.36 3.38 20.05
C GLY A 31 -4.60 4.67 19.71
N ALA A 32 -3.39 4.55 19.18
CA ALA A 32 -2.64 5.72 18.76
C ALA A 32 -3.32 6.36 17.51
N PRO A 33 -3.48 7.69 17.45
CA PRO A 33 -4.12 8.41 16.32
C PRO A 33 -3.18 8.65 15.13
N GLY A 34 -2.20 7.76 14.95
CA GLY A 34 -1.02 7.95 14.11
C GLY A 34 -0.05 6.80 14.36
N VAL A 35 0.59 6.25 13.32
CA VAL A 35 1.65 5.24 13.53
C VAL A 35 2.99 5.83 13.97
N GLY A 36 3.14 7.16 13.87
CA GLY A 36 4.37 7.87 14.22
C GLY A 36 5.43 7.84 13.12
N ASP A 37 5.01 7.78 11.86
CA ASP A 37 5.90 7.92 10.71
C ASP A 37 6.67 9.26 10.75
N PRO A 38 7.97 9.30 10.38
CA PRO A 38 8.77 10.53 10.42
C PRO A 38 8.31 11.62 9.45
N ILE A 39 7.72 11.25 8.32
CA ILE A 39 7.21 12.16 7.29
C ILE A 39 5.75 12.48 7.59
N PHE A 40 4.93 11.45 7.79
CA PHE A 40 3.49 11.57 7.98
C PHE A 40 3.02 11.03 9.34
N PRO A 41 3.31 11.71 10.46
CA PRO A 41 3.13 11.16 11.81
C PRO A 41 1.68 10.82 12.18
N LEU A 42 0.71 11.37 11.45
CA LEU A 42 -0.72 11.18 11.65
C LEU A 42 -1.34 10.15 10.69
N LEU A 43 -0.60 9.63 9.72
CA LEU A 43 -1.11 8.55 8.86
C LEU A 43 -1.15 7.24 9.64
N GLY A 44 -2.23 6.48 9.43
CA GLY A 44 -2.46 5.21 10.12
C GLY A 44 -2.66 5.37 11.62
N ASN A 45 -2.79 4.24 12.30
CA ASN A 45 -3.36 4.14 13.62
C ASN A 45 -2.78 2.92 14.36
N GLY A 46 -2.73 3.01 15.69
CA GLY A 46 -2.14 1.99 16.55
C GLY A 46 -3.14 1.28 17.46
N GLY A 47 -2.72 0.13 17.99
CA GLY A 47 -3.49 -0.64 18.99
C GLY A 47 -4.36 -1.75 18.40
N TYR A 48 -4.35 -1.90 17.08
CA TYR A 48 -4.96 -3.01 16.34
C TYR A 48 -4.16 -3.27 15.05
N ASP A 49 -4.44 -4.39 14.41
CA ASP A 49 -3.86 -4.86 13.14
C ASP A 49 -5.03 -5.27 12.23
N VAL A 50 -5.16 -4.63 11.06
CA VAL A 50 -6.27 -4.91 10.14
C VAL A 50 -5.98 -6.14 9.31
N GLN A 51 -6.92 -7.07 9.30
CA GLN A 51 -6.78 -8.33 8.59
C GLN A 51 -7.48 -8.31 7.23
N HIS A 52 -8.62 -7.60 7.16
CA HIS A 52 -9.45 -7.57 5.96
C HIS A 52 -10.35 -6.33 5.91
N TYR A 53 -10.52 -5.79 4.70
CA TYR A 53 -11.52 -4.79 4.36
C TYR A 53 -12.56 -5.36 3.40
N THR A 54 -13.84 -5.19 3.70
CA THR A 54 -14.92 -5.34 2.71
C THR A 54 -15.49 -3.96 2.41
N LEU A 55 -15.33 -3.50 1.17
CA LEU A 55 -15.86 -2.22 0.70
C LEU A 55 -17.06 -2.50 -0.20
N ASP A 56 -18.28 -2.25 0.30
CA ASP A 56 -19.53 -2.37 -0.46
C ASP A 56 -20.04 -0.98 -0.81
N LEU A 57 -19.81 -0.58 -2.05
CA LEU A 57 -19.95 0.79 -2.53
C LEU A 57 -20.92 0.85 -3.70
N THR A 58 -21.79 1.86 -3.70
CA THR A 58 -22.56 2.31 -4.87
C THR A 58 -21.99 3.64 -5.30
N VAL A 59 -21.66 3.76 -6.59
CA VAL A 59 -20.97 4.91 -7.17
C VAL A 59 -21.75 5.43 -8.37
N ASP A 60 -22.12 6.72 -8.31
CA ASP A 60 -22.65 7.48 -9.44
C ASP A 60 -21.48 8.28 -10.02
N ALA A 61 -20.84 7.72 -11.06
CA ALA A 61 -19.64 8.31 -11.66
C ALA A 61 -19.92 9.70 -12.24
N ALA A 62 -21.03 9.87 -12.96
CA ALA A 62 -21.40 11.13 -13.57
C ALA A 62 -21.60 12.27 -12.55
N ARG A 63 -22.08 11.96 -11.34
CA ARG A 63 -22.28 12.94 -10.27
C ARG A 63 -21.16 12.97 -9.22
N ASN A 64 -20.14 12.13 -9.36
CA ASN A 64 -19.09 11.94 -8.34
C ASN A 64 -19.63 11.61 -6.95
N LEU A 65 -20.69 10.79 -6.85
CA LEU A 65 -21.26 10.42 -5.57
C LEU A 65 -20.88 9.00 -5.19
N LEU A 66 -20.44 8.84 -3.94
CA LEU A 66 -20.16 7.56 -3.34
C LEU A 66 -21.04 7.37 -2.10
N LYS A 67 -21.60 6.17 -1.95
CA LYS A 67 -22.28 5.73 -0.74
C LYS A 67 -22.01 4.26 -0.51
N GLY A 68 -21.78 3.87 0.73
CA GLY A 68 -21.58 2.46 1.03
C GLY A 68 -21.24 2.17 2.48
N THR A 69 -20.68 0.99 2.66
CA THR A 69 -20.15 0.53 3.93
C THR A 69 -18.74 -0.01 3.78
N ALA A 70 -17.89 0.30 4.76
CA ALA A 70 -16.60 -0.34 4.94
C ALA A 70 -16.70 -1.23 6.18
N ALA A 71 -16.51 -2.54 6.02
CA ALA A 71 -16.34 -3.47 7.13
C ALA A 71 -14.84 -3.76 7.32
N VAL A 72 -14.29 -3.30 8.44
CA VAL A 72 -12.89 -3.42 8.82
C VAL A 72 -12.77 -4.52 9.86
N ARG A 73 -12.23 -5.67 9.46
CA ARG A 73 -11.99 -6.79 10.36
C ARG A 73 -10.57 -6.72 10.89
N ALA A 74 -10.40 -6.57 12.20
CA ALA A 74 -9.10 -6.36 12.83
C ALA A 74 -8.88 -7.24 14.07
N VAL A 75 -7.63 -7.33 14.50
CA VAL A 75 -7.21 -7.91 15.79
C VAL A 75 -6.70 -6.79 16.69
N ALA A 76 -7.26 -6.65 17.88
CA ALA A 76 -6.75 -5.67 18.85
C ALA A 76 -5.39 -6.15 19.42
N THR A 77 -4.35 -5.33 19.33
CA THR A 77 -3.01 -5.66 19.87
C THR A 77 -2.86 -5.22 21.33
N GLN A 78 -3.86 -4.53 21.87
CA GLN A 78 -3.99 -4.10 23.25
C GLN A 78 -5.48 -3.94 23.63
N PRO A 79 -5.85 -3.77 24.90
CA PRO A 79 -7.24 -3.45 25.26
C PRO A 79 -7.63 -2.05 24.76
N LEU A 80 -8.73 -1.93 24.00
CA LEU A 80 -9.17 -0.68 23.37
C LEU A 80 -10.46 -0.14 23.99
N ALA A 81 -10.39 1.03 24.60
CA ALA A 81 -11.57 1.84 24.93
C ALA A 81 -12.08 2.64 23.72
N ALA A 82 -11.18 2.98 22.81
CA ALA A 82 -11.44 3.62 21.52
C ALA A 82 -10.26 3.36 20.58
N PHE A 83 -10.49 3.46 19.28
CA PHE A 83 -9.48 3.38 18.22
C PHE A 83 -9.89 4.33 17.10
N ASN A 84 -9.02 4.56 16.12
CA ASN A 84 -9.36 5.45 15.00
C ASN A 84 -9.04 4.84 13.65
N LEU A 85 -9.63 5.44 12.62
CA LEU A 85 -9.38 5.21 11.20
C LEU A 85 -9.24 6.57 10.52
N ASP A 86 -8.42 6.64 9.48
CA ASP A 86 -8.31 7.79 8.59
C ASP A 86 -9.47 7.80 7.60
N LEU A 87 -10.12 8.95 7.43
CA LEU A 87 -11.16 9.19 6.44
C LEU A 87 -11.19 10.68 6.11
N SER A 88 -11.31 11.07 4.84
CA SER A 88 -11.37 12.46 4.39
C SER A 88 -12.70 12.78 3.73
N GLY A 89 -13.24 13.98 3.98
CA GLY A 89 -14.40 14.56 3.27
C GLY A 89 -15.78 13.92 3.50
N LEU A 90 -15.85 12.60 3.64
CA LEU A 90 -17.10 11.84 3.62
C LEU A 90 -17.84 11.85 4.96
N GLU A 91 -19.17 11.82 4.89
CA GLU A 91 -20.06 11.86 6.04
C GLU A 91 -20.30 10.43 6.57
N VAL A 92 -19.95 10.20 7.83
CA VAL A 92 -20.26 8.95 8.54
C VAL A 92 -21.64 9.06 9.17
N SER A 93 -22.52 8.13 8.81
CA SER A 93 -23.91 8.08 9.29
C SER A 93 -24.13 7.07 10.42
N ALA A 94 -23.34 5.99 10.45
CA ALA A 94 -23.42 4.97 11.49
C ALA A 94 -22.09 4.21 11.62
N VAL A 95 -21.82 3.73 12.84
CA VAL A 95 -20.72 2.80 13.14
C VAL A 95 -21.23 1.68 14.05
N THR A 96 -20.90 0.44 13.73
CA THR A 96 -21.09 -0.72 14.60
C THR A 96 -19.76 -1.43 14.86
N ILE A 97 -19.68 -2.11 16.00
CA ILE A 97 -18.63 -3.07 16.36
C ILE A 97 -19.33 -4.38 16.64
N ASP A 98 -19.07 -5.40 15.83
CA ASP A 98 -19.75 -6.70 15.88
C ASP A 98 -21.28 -6.55 16.00
N ASP A 99 -21.86 -5.80 15.04
CA ASP A 99 -23.29 -5.43 14.95
C ASP A 99 -23.85 -4.61 16.13
N THR A 100 -23.03 -4.26 17.11
CA THR A 100 -23.43 -3.41 18.23
C THR A 100 -23.12 -1.95 17.91
N PRO A 101 -24.07 -1.00 18.04
CA PRO A 101 -23.81 0.41 17.81
C PRO A 101 -22.64 0.95 18.64
N ALA A 102 -21.77 1.71 17.99
CA ALA A 102 -20.65 2.41 18.62
C ALA A 102 -20.80 3.93 18.49
N LEU A 103 -20.22 4.68 19.43
CA LEU A 103 -20.12 6.12 19.28
C LEU A 103 -18.96 6.45 18.35
N PHE A 104 -19.06 7.56 17.63
CA PHE A 104 -17.97 8.04 16.80
C PHE A 104 -17.86 9.57 16.84
N ALA A 105 -16.65 10.06 16.58
CA ALA A 105 -16.35 11.49 16.46
C ALA A 105 -15.37 11.70 15.30
N ARG A 106 -15.42 12.90 14.70
CA ARG A 106 -14.56 13.31 13.59
C ARG A 106 -13.70 14.50 14.01
N ASN A 107 -12.41 14.46 13.71
CA ASN A 107 -11.50 15.60 13.87
C ASN A 107 -10.49 15.64 12.72
N GLY A 108 -10.69 16.55 11.77
CA GLY A 108 -9.91 16.55 10.53
C GLY A 108 -10.13 15.23 9.77
N HIS A 109 -9.04 14.54 9.45
CA HIS A 109 -9.08 13.24 8.78
C HIS A 109 -9.35 12.07 9.74
N GLU A 110 -9.33 12.30 11.04
CA GLU A 110 -9.44 11.22 12.02
C GLU A 110 -10.90 10.87 12.34
N LEU A 111 -11.26 9.59 12.23
CA LEU A 111 -12.52 8.99 12.72
C LEU A 111 -12.25 8.18 13.98
N THR A 112 -12.52 8.76 15.15
CA THR A 112 -12.43 8.05 16.44
C THR A 112 -13.70 7.24 16.69
N ILE A 113 -13.56 5.95 16.95
CA ILE A 113 -14.64 5.00 17.25
C ILE A 113 -14.53 4.55 18.71
N THR A 114 -15.62 4.68 19.46
CA THR A 114 -15.74 4.25 20.87
C THR A 114 -16.77 3.12 20.98
N PRO A 115 -16.34 1.85 21.11
CA PRO A 115 -17.25 0.72 21.28
C PRO A 115 -18.06 0.83 22.58
N ALA A 116 -19.27 0.24 22.59
CA ALA A 116 -20.11 0.21 23.79
C ALA A 116 -19.49 -0.59 24.95
N VAL A 117 -18.69 -1.60 24.60
CA VAL A 117 -17.88 -2.41 25.53
C VAL A 117 -16.43 -2.36 25.03
N PRO A 118 -15.44 -2.04 25.87
CA PRO A 118 -14.05 -2.05 25.47
C PRO A 118 -13.64 -3.39 24.84
N ILE A 119 -12.87 -3.32 23.75
CA ILE A 119 -12.36 -4.50 23.05
C ILE A 119 -11.17 -5.04 23.85
N ALA A 120 -11.14 -6.34 24.10
CA ALA A 120 -10.02 -6.97 24.80
C ALA A 120 -8.80 -7.10 23.89
N ALA A 121 -7.60 -7.15 24.48
CA ALA A 121 -6.41 -7.54 23.72
C ALA A 121 -6.59 -8.93 23.09
N ASP A 122 -6.00 -9.12 21.92
CA ASP A 122 -6.05 -10.31 21.07
C ASP A 122 -7.46 -10.67 20.56
N ALA A 123 -8.47 -9.82 20.82
CA ALA A 123 -9.81 -10.02 20.30
C ALA A 123 -9.88 -9.63 18.82
N ILE A 124 -10.53 -10.49 18.04
CA ILE A 124 -11.01 -10.16 16.70
C ILE A 124 -12.29 -9.36 16.84
N PHE A 125 -12.41 -8.28 16.07
CA PHE A 125 -13.63 -7.49 15.96
C PHE A 125 -13.83 -7.02 14.51
N THR A 126 -15.06 -6.69 14.15
CA THR A 126 -15.40 -6.03 12.89
C THR A 126 -16.04 -4.68 13.16
N ALA A 127 -15.41 -3.62 12.67
CA ALA A 127 -15.99 -2.28 12.63
C ALA A 127 -16.68 -2.06 11.29
N THR A 128 -17.98 -1.82 11.30
CA THR A 128 -18.72 -1.49 10.07
C THR A 128 -19.13 -0.03 10.09
N ILE A 129 -18.66 0.72 9.10
CA ILE A 129 -18.85 2.16 8.97
C ILE A 129 -19.74 2.41 7.75
N ALA A 130 -20.89 3.06 7.95
CA ALA A 130 -21.77 3.48 6.86
C ALA A 130 -21.53 4.96 6.55
N TYR A 131 -21.21 5.27 5.30
CA TYR A 131 -20.79 6.61 4.90
C TYR A 131 -21.23 6.96 3.47
N ALA A 132 -21.25 8.25 3.18
CA ALA A 132 -21.58 8.77 1.85
C ALA A 132 -21.02 10.18 1.63
N GLY A 133 -20.97 10.61 0.39
CA GLY A 133 -20.65 11.99 0.03
C GLY A 133 -20.12 12.11 -1.39
N GLU A 134 -19.52 13.26 -1.66
CA GLU A 134 -18.74 13.54 -2.86
C GLU A 134 -17.26 13.50 -2.46
N PRO A 135 -16.51 12.44 -2.81
CA PRO A 135 -15.10 12.36 -2.49
C PRO A 135 -14.31 13.44 -3.24
N THR A 136 -13.26 13.94 -2.59
CA THR A 136 -12.31 14.89 -3.18
C THR A 136 -10.90 14.37 -2.94
N PRO A 137 -9.96 14.56 -3.88
CA PRO A 137 -8.58 14.18 -3.67
C PRO A 137 -7.96 15.04 -2.56
N LEU A 138 -6.86 14.55 -2.00
CA LEU A 138 -5.99 15.33 -1.12
C LEU A 138 -4.95 16.04 -1.96
N SER A 139 -4.92 17.36 -1.86
CA SER A 139 -3.83 18.16 -2.41
C SER A 139 -2.85 18.50 -1.30
N ASP A 140 -1.59 18.14 -1.51
CA ASP A 140 -0.49 18.41 -0.61
C ASP A 140 0.47 19.42 -1.25
N PRO A 141 0.75 20.58 -0.64
CA PRO A 141 1.69 21.55 -1.19
C PRO A 141 3.11 21.00 -1.41
N ASP A 142 3.57 20.05 -0.59
CA ASP A 142 4.90 19.45 -0.72
C ASP A 142 4.91 18.33 -1.78
N LEU A 143 3.74 17.81 -2.15
CA LEU A 143 3.52 16.86 -3.25
C LEU A 143 2.59 17.43 -4.34
N ALA A 144 2.75 18.71 -4.68
CA ALA A 144 1.82 19.44 -5.53
C ALA A 144 1.70 18.93 -6.99
N PHE A 145 2.49 17.93 -7.38
CA PHE A 145 2.42 17.29 -8.68
C PHE A 145 1.35 16.18 -8.74
N ILE A 146 0.79 15.76 -7.60
CA ILE A 146 -0.22 14.70 -7.51
C ILE A 146 -1.39 15.11 -6.61
N ASP A 147 -2.61 14.95 -7.13
CA ASP A 147 -3.84 14.96 -6.33
C ASP A 147 -4.12 13.53 -5.86
N GLN A 148 -3.93 13.27 -4.56
CA GLN A 148 -3.91 11.92 -4.00
C GLN A 148 -5.31 11.38 -3.71
N GLY A 149 -5.54 10.12 -4.01
CA GLY A 149 -6.75 9.38 -3.68
C GLY A 149 -7.77 9.44 -4.81
N TRP A 150 -9.02 9.73 -4.46
CA TRP A 150 -10.16 9.73 -5.36
C TRP A 150 -10.17 10.97 -6.26
N ASN A 151 -10.02 10.73 -7.56
CA ASN A 151 -10.11 11.73 -8.60
C ASN A 151 -11.30 11.45 -9.52
N HIS A 152 -11.87 12.51 -10.07
CA HIS A 152 -12.98 12.44 -11.01
C HIS A 152 -12.78 13.45 -12.14
N GLN A 153 -12.68 12.95 -13.36
CA GLN A 153 -12.50 13.76 -14.55
C GLN A 153 -13.26 13.13 -15.73
N ASP A 154 -13.99 13.95 -16.48
CA ASP A 154 -14.70 13.53 -17.70
C ASP A 154 -15.57 12.27 -17.48
N GLU A 155 -16.32 12.22 -16.37
CA GLU A 155 -17.17 11.09 -15.94
C GLU A 155 -16.39 9.80 -15.61
N THR A 156 -15.06 9.84 -15.62
CA THR A 156 -14.17 8.76 -15.19
C THR A 156 -13.72 9.00 -13.75
N ILE A 157 -13.89 8.00 -12.91
CA ILE A 157 -13.29 7.97 -11.56
C ILE A 157 -12.00 7.18 -11.64
N PHE A 158 -10.95 7.66 -10.97
CA PHE A 158 -9.71 6.93 -10.80
C PHE A 158 -9.11 7.22 -9.42
N VAL A 159 -8.50 6.20 -8.81
CA VAL A 159 -7.93 6.28 -7.47
C VAL A 159 -6.42 6.05 -7.52
N VAL A 160 -5.64 7.07 -7.14
CA VAL A 160 -4.17 7.05 -7.09
C VAL A 160 -3.71 7.52 -5.71
N SER A 161 -3.49 6.58 -4.78
CA SER A 161 -3.52 6.88 -3.34
C SER A 161 -2.17 7.07 -2.67
N GLU A 162 -1.05 7.07 -3.39
CA GLU A 162 0.25 7.26 -2.77
C GLU A 162 0.52 8.74 -2.40
N PRO A 163 1.07 9.05 -1.22
CA PRO A 163 1.31 8.18 -0.06
C PRO A 163 0.08 7.94 0.85
N GLY A 164 -0.88 8.87 0.87
CA GLY A 164 -1.95 8.88 1.88
C GLY A 164 -3.37 9.04 1.33
N GLY A 165 -3.59 8.95 0.03
CA GLY A 165 -4.88 9.21 -0.62
C GLY A 165 -6.01 8.21 -0.34
N ALA A 166 -5.73 7.02 0.21
CA ALA A 166 -6.74 5.98 0.39
C ALA A 166 -7.92 6.41 1.29
N MET A 167 -7.64 7.28 2.27
CA MET A 167 -8.64 7.85 3.17
C MET A 167 -9.71 8.70 2.46
N THR A 168 -9.51 9.09 1.20
CA THR A 168 -10.48 9.92 0.46
C THR A 168 -11.75 9.16 0.07
N TRP A 169 -11.74 7.82 0.08
CA TRP A 169 -12.87 7.03 -0.41
C TRP A 169 -13.29 5.88 0.51
N TYR A 170 -12.50 5.54 1.53
CA TYR A 170 -12.93 4.61 2.60
C TYR A 170 -12.22 4.88 3.94
N PRO A 171 -12.84 4.52 5.08
CA PRO A 171 -12.19 4.54 6.40
C PRO A 171 -11.10 3.47 6.49
N VAL A 172 -9.87 3.88 6.80
CA VAL A 172 -8.68 3.03 6.61
C VAL A 172 -7.63 3.22 7.71
N ASN A 173 -6.80 2.20 7.95
CA ASN A 173 -5.56 2.36 8.72
C ASN A 173 -4.44 2.71 7.72
N ASN A 174 -4.23 4.00 7.47
CA ASN A 174 -3.62 4.46 6.23
C ASN A 174 -2.09 4.48 6.22
N HIS A 175 -1.43 3.34 6.40
CA HIS A 175 0.03 3.28 6.38
C HIS A 175 0.55 1.96 5.78
N PRO A 176 1.67 1.95 5.03
CA PRO A 176 2.24 0.75 4.41
C PRO A 176 2.61 -0.38 5.38
N THR A 177 2.65 -0.11 6.69
CA THR A 177 2.95 -1.09 7.73
C THR A 177 1.76 -1.98 8.11
N ASP A 178 0.52 -1.56 7.84
CA ASP A 178 -0.68 -2.34 8.16
C ASP A 178 -1.35 -2.84 6.87
N LYS A 179 -0.84 -3.96 6.35
CA LYS A 179 -1.39 -4.59 5.15
C LYS A 179 -2.60 -5.43 5.49
N ALA A 180 -3.60 -5.40 4.62
CA ALA A 180 -4.81 -6.21 4.76
C ALA A 180 -5.19 -6.88 3.45
N THR A 181 -6.10 -7.85 3.53
CA THR A 181 -6.79 -8.39 2.35
C THR A 181 -8.02 -7.56 2.03
N TYR A 182 -8.55 -7.63 0.81
CA TYR A 182 -9.67 -6.77 0.39
C TYR A 182 -10.71 -7.54 -0.42
N THR A 183 -11.97 -7.26 -0.13
CA THR A 183 -13.10 -7.52 -1.04
C THR A 183 -13.69 -6.18 -1.47
N LEU A 184 -13.71 -5.90 -2.76
CA LEU A 184 -14.29 -4.68 -3.33
C LEU A 184 -15.57 -5.04 -4.08
N ARG A 185 -16.73 -4.67 -3.52
CA ARG A 185 -18.05 -4.85 -4.12
C ARG A 185 -18.55 -3.50 -4.61
N ILE A 186 -18.42 -3.24 -5.90
CA ILE A 186 -18.64 -1.92 -6.48
C ILE A 186 -19.84 -1.97 -7.43
N THR A 187 -20.88 -1.21 -7.12
CA THR A 187 -22.08 -1.07 -7.92
C THR A 187 -22.07 0.26 -8.67
N VAL A 188 -22.22 0.20 -9.99
CA VAL A 188 -22.22 1.37 -10.89
C VAL A 188 -23.40 1.30 -11.87
N ASP A 189 -23.80 2.45 -12.40
CA ASP A 189 -24.74 2.52 -13.51
C ASP A 189 -24.09 2.01 -14.80
N GLU A 190 -24.81 1.24 -15.60
CA GLU A 190 -24.39 0.87 -16.96
C GLU A 190 -24.24 2.14 -17.84
N PRO A 191 -23.26 2.22 -18.75
CA PRO A 191 -22.37 1.14 -19.22
C PRO A 191 -20.99 1.13 -18.53
N ASN A 192 -20.83 1.72 -17.34
CA ASN A 192 -19.51 1.84 -16.71
C ASN A 192 -18.90 0.47 -16.41
N VAL A 193 -17.60 0.34 -16.69
CA VAL A 193 -16.76 -0.79 -16.30
C VAL A 193 -15.97 -0.43 -15.05
N VAL A 194 -15.82 -1.38 -14.14
CA VAL A 194 -15.00 -1.24 -12.93
C VAL A 194 -13.73 -2.07 -13.06
N ALA A 195 -12.57 -1.42 -13.01
CA ALA A 195 -11.26 -2.04 -12.87
C ALA A 195 -10.73 -1.80 -11.46
N ALA A 196 -10.28 -2.85 -10.77
CA ALA A 196 -9.74 -2.75 -9.42
C ALA A 196 -8.64 -3.80 -9.15
N ASN A 197 -8.07 -3.80 -7.95
CA ASN A 197 -7.07 -4.79 -7.54
C ASN A 197 -7.68 -6.20 -7.41
N GLY A 198 -6.85 -7.23 -7.54
CA GLY A 198 -7.20 -8.63 -7.28
C GLY A 198 -7.84 -9.33 -8.48
N VAL A 199 -8.58 -10.40 -8.19
CA VAL A 199 -9.30 -11.23 -9.18
C VAL A 199 -10.76 -10.79 -9.25
N LEU A 200 -11.30 -10.64 -10.47
CA LEU A 200 -12.74 -10.41 -10.65
C LEU A 200 -13.50 -11.72 -10.38
N ALA A 201 -14.05 -11.84 -9.18
CA ALA A 201 -14.73 -13.06 -8.72
C ALA A 201 -16.16 -13.16 -9.27
N GLU A 202 -16.88 -12.03 -9.39
CA GLU A 202 -18.27 -12.02 -9.82
C GLU A 202 -18.65 -10.70 -10.53
N GLU A 203 -19.47 -10.81 -11.56
CA GLU A 203 -20.23 -9.69 -12.14
C GLU A 203 -21.73 -9.99 -12.02
N ILE A 204 -22.46 -9.06 -11.40
CA ILE A 204 -23.89 -9.21 -11.11
C ILE A 204 -24.67 -8.15 -11.87
N ASP A 205 -25.42 -8.58 -12.88
CA ASP A 205 -26.35 -7.74 -13.63
C ASP A 205 -27.59 -7.42 -12.78
N LEU A 206 -27.84 -6.13 -12.54
CA LEU A 206 -28.99 -5.59 -11.82
C LEU A 206 -29.93 -4.78 -12.73
N GLY A 207 -29.79 -4.89 -14.06
CA GLY A 207 -30.59 -4.19 -15.06
C GLY A 207 -29.97 -2.85 -15.48
N GLU A 208 -30.32 -1.77 -14.79
CA GLU A 208 -29.75 -0.43 -15.06
C GLU A 208 -28.37 -0.24 -14.38
N GLN A 209 -28.00 -1.17 -13.51
CA GLN A 209 -26.77 -1.18 -12.75
C GLN A 209 -26.07 -2.53 -12.85
N ARG A 210 -24.78 -2.54 -12.54
CA ARG A 210 -23.98 -3.74 -12.40
C ARG A 210 -23.14 -3.67 -11.14
N THR A 211 -22.99 -4.80 -10.45
CA THR A 211 -22.02 -4.95 -9.35
C THR A 211 -20.84 -5.78 -9.79
N TYR A 212 -19.63 -5.28 -9.59
CA TYR A 212 -18.37 -6.01 -9.74
C TYR A 212 -17.85 -6.40 -8.35
N VAL A 213 -17.47 -7.67 -8.18
CA VAL A 213 -16.86 -8.18 -6.94
C VAL A 213 -15.43 -8.59 -7.21
N TRP A 214 -14.50 -7.85 -6.64
CA TRP A 214 -13.07 -8.09 -6.73
C TRP A 214 -12.52 -8.62 -5.42
N GLU A 215 -11.60 -9.58 -5.50
CA GLU A 215 -10.97 -10.21 -4.34
C GLU A 215 -9.44 -10.07 -4.41
N MET A 216 -8.86 -9.36 -3.45
CA MET A 216 -7.42 -9.28 -3.20
C MET A 216 -7.08 -10.14 -1.99
N ALA A 217 -6.73 -11.42 -2.25
CA ALA A 217 -6.50 -12.42 -1.21
C ALA A 217 -5.14 -12.28 -0.50
N GLN A 218 -4.21 -11.55 -1.12
CA GLN A 218 -2.88 -11.29 -0.61
C GLN A 218 -2.86 -9.94 0.14
N PRO A 219 -2.06 -9.83 1.22
CA PRO A 219 -1.93 -8.58 1.94
C PRO A 219 -1.50 -7.43 1.03
N MET A 220 -2.17 -6.29 1.13
CA MET A 220 -1.94 -5.09 0.33
C MET A 220 -1.91 -3.87 1.26
N ALA A 221 -0.98 -2.94 1.03
CA ALA A 221 -0.95 -1.66 1.72
C ALA A 221 -2.10 -0.76 1.25
N SER A 222 -2.60 0.12 2.11
CA SER A 222 -3.76 0.97 1.80
C SER A 222 -3.58 1.82 0.55
N TYR A 223 -2.40 2.42 0.35
CA TYR A 223 -2.13 3.30 -0.81
C TYR A 223 -2.15 2.56 -2.16
N LEU A 224 -1.99 1.23 -2.15
CA LEU A 224 -2.02 0.39 -3.35
C LEU A 224 -3.44 0.01 -3.78
N THR A 225 -4.44 0.29 -2.92
CA THR A 225 -5.85 0.14 -3.28
C THR A 225 -6.20 1.12 -4.40
N THR A 226 -6.77 0.60 -5.49
CA THR A 226 -7.24 1.39 -6.63
C THR A 226 -8.61 0.93 -7.08
N LEU A 227 -9.30 1.87 -7.70
CA LEU A 227 -10.61 1.74 -8.30
C LEU A 227 -10.66 2.70 -9.48
N VAL A 228 -10.89 2.17 -10.68
CA VAL A 228 -11.09 2.97 -11.89
C VAL A 228 -12.42 2.60 -12.51
N ILE A 229 -13.26 3.61 -12.75
CA ILE A 229 -14.63 3.46 -13.24
C ILE A 229 -14.79 4.36 -14.46
N GLY A 230 -15.20 3.78 -15.59
CA GLY A 230 -15.41 4.52 -16.83
C GLY A 230 -15.68 3.61 -18.03
N ASP A 231 -15.47 4.15 -19.23
CA ASP A 231 -15.61 3.42 -20.49
C ASP A 231 -14.31 2.73 -20.88
N PHE A 232 -14.22 1.43 -20.62
CA PHE A 232 -13.04 0.61 -20.88
C PHE A 232 -13.40 -0.72 -21.52
N VAL A 233 -12.49 -1.24 -22.35
CA VAL A 233 -12.49 -2.64 -22.75
C VAL A 233 -11.44 -3.42 -21.95
N ARG A 234 -11.83 -4.61 -21.48
CA ARG A 234 -10.90 -5.55 -20.84
C ARG A 234 -10.23 -6.42 -21.90
N VAL A 235 -8.90 -6.40 -21.96
CA VAL A 235 -8.07 -7.24 -22.83
C VAL A 235 -7.33 -8.24 -21.96
N GLU A 236 -7.43 -9.53 -22.28
CA GLU A 236 -6.87 -10.61 -21.46
C GLU A 236 -5.94 -11.50 -22.27
N GLU A 237 -4.80 -11.82 -21.67
CA GLU A 237 -3.79 -12.70 -22.25
C GLU A 237 -3.21 -13.63 -21.16
N PRO A 238 -2.89 -14.88 -21.49
CA PRO A 238 -2.22 -15.77 -20.54
C PRO A 238 -0.76 -15.32 -20.33
N GLY A 239 -0.36 -15.20 -19.07
CA GLY A 239 1.03 -14.99 -18.65
C GLY A 239 1.73 -16.28 -18.22
N PRO A 240 2.99 -16.19 -17.76
CA PRO A 240 3.74 -17.34 -17.26
C PRO A 240 3.11 -17.92 -15.99
N ASP A 241 3.31 -19.23 -15.77
CA ASP A 241 2.90 -19.97 -14.56
C ASP A 241 1.43 -19.81 -14.12
N GLY A 242 0.54 -19.47 -15.07
CA GLY A 242 -0.90 -19.33 -14.82
C GLY A 242 -1.34 -17.94 -14.38
N VAL A 243 -0.45 -16.95 -14.38
CA VAL A 243 -0.80 -15.54 -14.18
C VAL A 243 -1.68 -15.08 -15.34
N LEU A 244 -2.77 -14.37 -15.07
CA LEU A 244 -3.57 -13.71 -16.10
C LEU A 244 -3.07 -12.27 -16.29
N ILE A 245 -2.73 -11.91 -17.53
CA ILE A 245 -2.50 -10.52 -17.90
C ILE A 245 -3.85 -9.90 -18.29
N ARG A 246 -4.27 -8.84 -17.61
CA ARG A 246 -5.57 -8.18 -17.82
C ARG A 246 -5.47 -6.66 -17.88
N HIS A 247 -5.50 -6.13 -19.09
CA HIS A 247 -5.48 -4.69 -19.31
C HIS A 247 -6.88 -4.10 -19.46
N TYR A 248 -7.02 -2.84 -19.05
CA TYR A 248 -8.22 -2.02 -19.23
C TYR A 248 -7.83 -0.80 -20.05
N PHE A 249 -8.33 -0.74 -21.28
CA PHE A 249 -7.98 0.32 -22.22
C PHE A 249 -9.22 1.09 -22.66
N PRO A 250 -9.08 2.39 -22.93
CA PRO A 250 -10.09 3.14 -23.67
C PRO A 250 -10.39 2.42 -25.00
N PRO A 251 -11.68 2.25 -25.38
CA PRO A 251 -12.05 1.42 -26.53
C PRO A 251 -11.40 1.81 -27.86
N ALA A 252 -11.13 3.10 -28.07
CA ALA A 252 -10.56 3.59 -29.33
C ALA A 252 -9.04 3.35 -29.45
N GLU A 253 -8.35 3.18 -28.33
CA GLU A 253 -6.90 3.02 -28.24
C GLU A 253 -6.48 1.56 -27.99
N ALA A 254 -7.43 0.67 -27.69
CA ALA A 254 -7.16 -0.69 -27.23
C ALA A 254 -6.21 -1.51 -28.12
N GLU A 255 -6.33 -1.44 -29.44
CA GLU A 255 -5.44 -2.15 -30.37
C GLU A 255 -4.00 -1.62 -30.26
N THR A 256 -3.81 -0.31 -30.33
CA THR A 256 -2.49 0.34 -30.21
C THR A 256 -1.86 0.05 -28.84
N LEU A 257 -2.63 0.14 -27.76
CA LEU A 257 -2.13 -0.09 -26.40
C LEU A 257 -1.78 -1.57 -26.17
N SER A 258 -2.51 -2.49 -26.79
CA SER A 258 -2.15 -3.91 -26.77
C SER A 258 -0.78 -4.16 -27.41
N GLU A 259 -0.44 -3.44 -28.50
CA GLU A 259 0.91 -3.50 -29.08
C GLU A 259 1.98 -2.89 -28.16
N VAL A 260 1.69 -1.78 -27.48
CA VAL A 260 2.61 -1.12 -26.55
C VAL A 260 2.95 -2.01 -25.35
N PHE A 261 1.97 -2.73 -24.83
CA PHE A 261 2.12 -3.57 -23.63
C PHE A 261 2.27 -5.07 -23.94
N ALA A 262 2.52 -5.43 -25.20
CA ALA A 262 2.61 -6.82 -25.66
C ALA A 262 3.70 -7.66 -24.94
N ASN A 263 4.73 -7.01 -24.38
CA ASN A 263 5.83 -7.71 -23.69
C ASN A 263 5.59 -7.89 -22.18
N THR A 264 4.38 -7.62 -21.68
CA THR A 264 4.10 -7.69 -20.23
C THR A 264 4.33 -9.10 -19.67
N ASP A 265 3.95 -10.15 -20.40
CA ASP A 265 4.19 -11.55 -20.01
C ASP A 265 5.69 -11.89 -19.92
N GLU A 266 6.48 -11.41 -20.88
CA GLU A 266 7.95 -11.56 -20.88
C GLU A 266 8.58 -10.88 -19.66
N MET A 267 8.10 -9.68 -19.29
CA MET A 267 8.59 -8.98 -18.10
C MET A 267 8.25 -9.75 -16.81
N VAL A 268 7.03 -10.29 -16.71
CA VAL A 268 6.63 -11.13 -15.56
C VAL A 268 7.55 -12.35 -15.45
N ALA A 269 7.86 -13.00 -16.57
CA ALA A 269 8.76 -14.15 -16.60
C ALA A 269 10.21 -13.76 -16.21
N PHE A 270 10.69 -12.61 -16.71
CA PHE A 270 12.02 -12.09 -16.41
C PHE A 270 12.21 -11.80 -14.92
N TYR A 271 11.29 -11.05 -14.30
CA TYR A 271 11.35 -10.78 -12.86
C TYR A 271 11.09 -12.03 -12.03
N GLY A 272 10.24 -12.94 -12.54
CA GLY A 272 10.02 -14.29 -12.03
C GLY A 272 11.33 -15.08 -11.83
N ASP A 273 12.16 -15.12 -12.87
CA ASP A 273 13.48 -15.77 -12.82
C ASP A 273 14.49 -14.97 -11.98
N LEU A 274 14.47 -13.65 -12.07
CA LEU A 274 15.44 -12.81 -11.36
C LEU A 274 15.25 -12.87 -9.83
N ILE A 275 14.01 -12.76 -9.36
CA ILE A 275 13.67 -12.51 -7.95
C ILE A 275 12.91 -13.69 -7.34
N ALA A 276 11.72 -13.98 -7.84
CA ALA A 276 10.84 -15.04 -7.37
C ALA A 276 9.61 -15.08 -8.29
N PRO A 277 8.86 -16.20 -8.36
CA PRO A 277 7.58 -16.24 -9.06
C PRO A 277 6.68 -15.05 -8.71
N TYR A 278 5.89 -14.59 -9.69
CA TYR A 278 4.99 -13.45 -9.51
C TYR A 278 4.09 -13.65 -8.27
N PRO A 279 3.99 -12.67 -7.37
CA PRO A 279 3.32 -12.85 -6.07
C PRO A 279 1.79 -12.99 -6.13
N PHE A 280 1.17 -12.71 -7.27
CA PHE A 280 -0.30 -12.62 -7.41
C PHE A 280 -0.83 -13.47 -8.58
N GLU A 281 -2.14 -13.60 -8.69
CA GLU A 281 -2.83 -14.36 -9.73
C GLU A 281 -2.99 -13.58 -11.04
N GLU A 282 -3.09 -12.25 -10.95
CA GLU A 282 -3.33 -11.39 -12.11
C GLU A 282 -2.43 -10.16 -12.05
N TYR A 283 -2.00 -9.71 -13.22
CA TYR A 283 -1.35 -8.41 -13.41
C TYR A 283 -2.01 -7.69 -14.56
N GLY A 284 -1.93 -6.36 -14.58
CA GLY A 284 -2.28 -5.61 -15.75
C GLY A 284 -2.18 -4.11 -15.54
N ILE A 285 -2.77 -3.40 -16.49
CA ILE A 285 -2.67 -1.94 -16.58
C ILE A 285 -4.06 -1.40 -16.84
N VAL A 286 -4.43 -0.32 -16.16
CA VAL A 286 -5.55 0.52 -16.56
C VAL A 286 -5.03 1.83 -17.13
N MET A 287 -5.33 2.08 -18.40
CA MET A 287 -4.93 3.29 -19.10
C MET A 287 -6.02 4.35 -18.96
N LEU A 288 -5.71 5.50 -18.35
CA LEU A 288 -6.64 6.61 -18.28
C LEU A 288 -6.82 7.26 -19.66
N PRO A 289 -8.01 7.81 -19.99
CA PRO A 289 -8.27 8.44 -21.29
C PRO A 289 -7.69 9.86 -21.40
N PHE A 290 -6.97 10.34 -20.38
CA PHE A 290 -6.39 11.69 -20.30
C PHE A 290 -5.02 11.67 -19.62
N PRO A 291 -4.18 12.70 -19.84
CA PRO A 291 -2.86 12.80 -19.20
C PRO A 291 -2.94 12.85 -17.68
N LEU A 292 -2.05 12.09 -17.02
CA LEU A 292 -1.95 12.02 -15.56
C LEU A 292 -0.64 12.64 -15.05
N GLY A 293 0.43 12.58 -15.85
CA GLY A 293 1.78 13.01 -15.56
C GLY A 293 2.69 11.89 -15.02
N PHE A 294 2.12 10.74 -14.64
CA PHE A 294 2.82 9.62 -14.03
C PHE A 294 2.09 8.28 -14.27
N ALA A 295 2.74 7.19 -13.86
CA ALA A 295 2.12 5.89 -13.67
C ALA A 295 2.25 5.52 -12.18
N LEU A 296 1.39 4.63 -11.69
CA LEU A 296 1.39 4.20 -10.30
C LEU A 296 1.25 2.67 -10.20
N GLU A 297 2.00 2.06 -9.31
CA GLU A 297 2.23 0.62 -9.20
C GLU A 297 1.10 -0.17 -8.54
N THR A 298 -0.11 0.39 -8.43
CA THR A 298 -1.22 -0.18 -7.66
C THR A 298 -1.34 -1.69 -7.85
N GLN A 299 -1.42 -2.43 -6.75
CA GLN A 299 -1.12 -3.87 -6.72
C GLN A 299 -2.02 -4.65 -7.69
N THR A 300 -1.45 -5.54 -8.52
CA THR A 300 -2.12 -6.30 -9.62
C THR A 300 -2.69 -5.48 -10.78
N LEU A 301 -2.75 -4.14 -10.70
CA LEU A 301 -3.34 -3.30 -11.73
C LEU A 301 -2.68 -1.91 -11.70
N SER A 302 -1.62 -1.69 -12.46
CA SER A 302 -0.94 -0.40 -12.51
C SER A 302 -1.79 0.66 -13.24
N VAL A 303 -1.86 1.88 -12.73
CA VAL A 303 -2.61 2.99 -13.35
C VAL A 303 -1.66 3.83 -14.20
N PHE A 304 -2.03 4.11 -15.45
CA PHE A 304 -1.18 4.86 -16.38
C PHE A 304 -1.89 6.08 -16.97
N GLY A 305 -1.17 7.20 -17.05
CA GLY A 305 -1.43 8.25 -18.04
C GLY A 305 -0.92 7.86 -19.44
N PRO A 306 -1.57 8.28 -20.54
CA PRO A 306 -1.15 7.95 -21.91
C PRO A 306 0.29 8.31 -22.26
N GLU A 307 0.82 9.40 -21.72
CA GLU A 307 2.21 9.84 -21.91
C GLU A 307 3.25 8.92 -21.27
N MET A 308 2.82 8.09 -20.32
CA MET A 308 3.65 7.10 -19.63
C MET A 308 3.56 5.71 -20.28
N ALA A 309 2.81 5.56 -21.38
CA ALA A 309 2.66 4.31 -22.11
C ALA A 309 3.94 3.91 -22.85
N MET A 310 4.93 3.45 -22.10
CA MET A 310 6.23 3.03 -22.61
C MET A 310 6.71 1.77 -21.89
N GLU A 311 7.41 0.92 -22.64
CA GLU A 311 7.88 -0.39 -22.16
C GLU A 311 8.73 -0.28 -20.89
N GLY A 312 9.60 0.72 -20.80
CA GLY A 312 10.43 0.96 -19.62
C GLY A 312 9.62 1.31 -18.37
N VAL A 313 8.56 2.10 -18.50
CA VAL A 313 7.69 2.44 -17.36
C VAL A 313 6.87 1.22 -16.95
N ASN A 314 6.34 0.43 -17.90
CA ASN A 314 5.71 -0.85 -17.57
C ASN A 314 6.65 -1.77 -16.76
N ALA A 315 7.92 -1.85 -17.18
CA ALA A 315 8.91 -2.63 -16.46
C ALA A 315 9.15 -2.09 -15.04
N HIS A 316 9.11 -0.77 -14.81
CA HIS A 316 9.20 -0.13 -13.50
C HIS A 316 7.97 -0.47 -12.63
N GLU A 317 6.76 -0.22 -13.13
CA GLU A 317 5.51 -0.48 -12.39
C GLU A 317 5.29 -1.97 -12.06
N LEU A 318 5.74 -2.87 -12.94
CA LEU A 318 5.70 -4.29 -12.68
C LEU A 318 6.77 -4.72 -11.66
N ALA A 319 7.96 -4.11 -11.66
CA ALA A 319 8.98 -4.41 -10.67
C ALA A 319 8.51 -4.10 -9.24
N HIS A 320 7.69 -3.06 -9.09
CA HIS A 320 7.08 -2.70 -7.81
C HIS A 320 6.21 -3.80 -7.19
N GLN A 321 5.66 -4.70 -8.00
CA GLN A 321 4.85 -5.81 -7.49
C GLN A 321 5.65 -6.69 -6.51
N TRP A 322 6.97 -6.76 -6.65
CA TRP A 322 7.89 -7.36 -5.67
C TRP A 322 8.35 -6.36 -4.61
N PHE A 323 8.84 -5.17 -5.02
CA PHE A 323 9.43 -4.15 -4.14
C PHE A 323 8.65 -2.84 -4.18
N GLY A 324 7.84 -2.59 -3.17
CA GLY A 324 6.79 -1.57 -3.17
C GLY A 324 5.49 -2.17 -2.69
N ASN A 325 5.10 -3.31 -3.27
CA ASN A 325 3.81 -3.93 -2.98
C ASN A 325 3.94 -5.10 -2.00
N THR A 326 4.66 -6.14 -2.43
CA THR A 326 4.84 -7.32 -1.58
C THR A 326 5.79 -7.03 -0.42
N VAL A 327 6.90 -6.34 -0.67
CA VAL A 327 7.81 -5.81 0.35
C VAL A 327 7.60 -4.31 0.42
N THR A 328 7.02 -3.78 1.51
CA THR A 328 6.71 -2.33 1.65
C THR A 328 7.67 -1.62 2.58
N LEU A 329 7.53 -0.31 2.68
CA LEU A 329 8.31 0.54 3.57
C LEU A 329 7.86 0.42 5.03
N ALA A 330 8.83 0.39 5.95
CA ALA A 330 8.55 0.54 7.38
C ALA A 330 8.19 1.99 7.77
N ALA A 331 8.62 2.95 6.95
CA ALA A 331 8.35 4.38 7.07
C ALA A 331 8.55 5.06 5.72
N TRP A 332 7.86 6.17 5.47
CA TRP A 332 7.93 6.91 4.21
C TRP A 332 9.29 7.57 3.96
N ASP A 333 10.14 7.76 4.97
CA ASP A 333 11.53 8.22 4.74
C ASP A 333 12.44 7.15 4.10
N GLN A 334 11.91 5.95 3.85
CA GLN A 334 12.62 4.83 3.23
C GLN A 334 12.32 4.66 1.73
N THR A 335 11.64 5.59 1.05
CA THR A 335 11.06 5.44 -0.31
C THR A 335 12.03 4.96 -1.38
N TRP A 336 13.34 5.23 -1.24
CA TRP A 336 14.35 4.73 -2.18
C TRP A 336 14.38 3.19 -2.27
N LEU A 337 13.90 2.48 -1.25
CA LEU A 337 13.74 1.02 -1.26
C LEU A 337 12.63 0.54 -2.21
N ASN A 338 11.64 1.39 -2.51
CA ASN A 338 10.66 1.15 -3.56
C ASN A 338 11.20 1.64 -4.90
N GLU A 339 11.35 2.96 -5.03
CA GLU A 339 11.66 3.60 -6.32
C GLU A 339 13.03 3.23 -6.85
N GLY A 340 14.06 3.23 -6.01
CA GLY A 340 15.41 2.84 -6.41
C GLY A 340 15.48 1.39 -6.88
N PHE A 341 14.71 0.49 -6.26
CA PHE A 341 14.57 -0.90 -6.72
C PHE A 341 13.88 -0.97 -8.08
N ALA A 342 12.68 -0.40 -8.22
CA ALA A 342 11.93 -0.45 -9.46
C ALA A 342 12.72 0.20 -10.62
N THR A 343 13.35 1.34 -10.39
CA THR A 343 14.19 2.07 -11.35
C THR A 343 15.43 1.28 -11.75
N TYR A 344 16.02 0.50 -10.84
CA TYR A 344 17.14 -0.37 -11.19
C TYR A 344 16.70 -1.64 -11.93
N LEU A 345 15.60 -2.25 -11.51
CA LEU A 345 15.04 -3.44 -12.15
C LEU A 345 14.55 -3.16 -13.56
N GLN A 346 13.96 -1.99 -13.80
CA GLN A 346 13.69 -1.45 -15.14
C GLN A 346 14.96 -1.48 -16.00
N ARG A 347 16.10 -1.05 -15.47
CA ARG A 347 17.37 -1.06 -16.22
C ARG A 347 17.88 -2.46 -16.49
N LEU A 348 17.67 -3.41 -15.58
CA LEU A 348 17.99 -4.82 -15.81
C LEU A 348 17.11 -5.43 -16.90
N TRP A 349 15.82 -5.08 -16.96
CA TRP A 349 14.96 -5.45 -18.08
C TRP A 349 15.49 -4.88 -19.40
N MET A 350 15.84 -3.59 -19.42
CA MET A 350 16.42 -2.97 -20.62
C MET A 350 17.77 -3.58 -21.01
N GLU A 351 18.61 -3.99 -20.04
CA GLU A 351 19.85 -4.72 -20.27
C GLU A 351 19.59 -6.09 -20.93
N ASP A 352 18.56 -6.82 -20.52
CA ASP A 352 18.18 -8.09 -21.14
C ASP A 352 17.80 -7.90 -22.62
N LYS A 353 17.06 -6.83 -22.93
CA LYS A 353 16.61 -6.54 -24.31
C LYS A 353 17.69 -5.91 -25.20
N LEU A 354 18.53 -5.03 -24.65
CA LEU A 354 19.45 -4.18 -25.41
C LEU A 354 20.93 -4.49 -25.21
N GLY A 355 21.28 -5.32 -24.21
CA GLY A 355 22.63 -5.75 -23.89
C GLY A 355 23.39 -4.85 -22.91
N SER A 356 24.52 -5.35 -22.42
CA SER A 356 25.34 -4.71 -21.38
C SER A 356 25.90 -3.33 -21.77
N ASP A 357 26.18 -3.09 -23.05
CA ASP A 357 26.68 -1.80 -23.52
C ASP A 357 25.65 -0.67 -23.29
N PHE A 358 24.35 -0.99 -23.41
CA PHE A 358 23.27 -0.05 -23.09
C PHE A 358 23.25 0.26 -21.60
N MET A 359 23.34 -0.78 -20.76
CA MET A 359 23.39 -0.66 -19.30
C MET A 359 24.59 0.19 -18.85
N ASP A 360 25.80 -0.15 -19.29
CA ASP A 360 27.03 0.54 -18.92
C ASP A 360 27.02 2.01 -19.36
N GLY A 361 26.57 2.27 -20.60
CA GLY A 361 26.47 3.61 -21.15
C GLY A 361 25.45 4.46 -20.39
N GLY A 362 24.24 3.92 -20.18
CA GLY A 362 23.14 4.58 -19.48
C GLY A 362 23.49 4.89 -18.03
N MET A 363 23.98 3.89 -17.28
CA MET A 363 24.40 4.10 -15.89
C MET A 363 25.46 5.20 -15.82
N ARG A 364 26.56 5.11 -16.60
CA ARG A 364 27.62 6.13 -16.57
C ARG A 364 27.12 7.53 -16.93
N GLN A 365 26.14 7.64 -17.82
CA GLN A 365 25.49 8.91 -18.14
C GLN A 365 24.75 9.48 -16.92
N TYR A 366 23.92 8.68 -16.26
CA TYR A 366 23.20 9.10 -15.05
C TYR A 366 24.16 9.43 -13.90
N TYR A 367 25.24 8.67 -13.72
CA TYR A 367 26.27 9.00 -12.72
C TYR A 367 26.89 10.37 -12.97
N ALA A 368 27.27 10.66 -14.23
CA ALA A 368 27.85 11.94 -14.58
C ALA A 368 26.84 13.09 -14.37
N TRP A 369 25.57 12.87 -14.66
CA TRP A 369 24.49 13.83 -14.44
C TRP A 369 24.26 14.08 -12.94
N LEU A 370 24.02 13.02 -12.14
CA LEU A 370 23.82 13.09 -10.69
C LEU A 370 24.96 13.86 -10.01
N LYS A 371 26.21 13.57 -10.42
CA LYS A 371 27.39 14.25 -9.90
C LYS A 371 27.48 15.71 -10.33
N ALA A 372 27.15 16.03 -11.58
CA ALA A 372 27.22 17.39 -12.10
C ALA A 372 26.18 18.32 -11.45
N PHE A 373 25.00 17.78 -11.14
CA PHE A 373 23.90 18.50 -10.49
C PHE A 373 23.91 18.41 -8.96
N GLN A 374 24.88 17.69 -8.38
CA GLN A 374 25.00 17.49 -6.93
C GLN A 374 23.70 16.97 -6.31
N VAL A 375 23.09 15.97 -6.94
CA VAL A 375 21.82 15.39 -6.48
C VAL A 375 21.99 14.79 -5.07
N GLU A 376 21.06 15.13 -4.19
CA GLU A 376 21.06 14.76 -2.77
C GLU A 376 21.11 13.23 -2.55
N PRO A 377 21.60 12.76 -1.40
CA PRO A 377 21.63 11.34 -1.06
C PRO A 377 20.23 10.72 -0.88
N PRO A 378 20.01 9.49 -1.37
CA PRO A 378 18.66 8.88 -1.39
C PRO A 378 18.19 8.38 -0.02
N GLY A 379 19.07 8.26 0.97
CA GLY A 379 18.73 7.80 2.32
C GLY A 379 18.22 8.91 3.25
N SER A 380 18.24 10.17 2.81
CA SER A 380 17.82 11.34 3.58
C SER A 380 16.64 12.01 2.88
N VAL A 381 15.44 11.45 3.05
CA VAL A 381 14.25 11.89 2.34
C VAL A 381 13.41 12.83 3.22
N THR A 382 12.98 13.95 2.65
CA THR A 382 11.92 14.80 3.23
C THR A 382 10.62 14.58 2.48
N GLU A 383 9.51 15.11 3.00
CA GLU A 383 8.18 15.02 2.35
C GLU A 383 8.22 15.50 0.89
N ALA A 384 8.84 16.66 0.64
CA ALA A 384 8.97 17.22 -0.70
C ALA A 384 9.92 16.43 -1.62
N ASP A 385 10.77 15.57 -1.05
CA ASP A 385 11.77 14.80 -1.78
C ASP A 385 11.37 13.32 -1.97
N LEU A 386 10.19 12.89 -1.47
CA LEU A 386 9.71 11.51 -1.51
C LEU A 386 9.79 10.87 -2.89
N PHE A 387 9.53 11.67 -3.93
CA PHE A 387 9.54 11.23 -5.32
C PHE A 387 10.54 12.02 -6.18
N SER A 388 11.66 12.43 -5.57
CA SER A 388 12.71 13.17 -6.25
C SER A 388 13.67 12.27 -7.05
N GLU A 389 14.36 12.85 -8.03
CA GLU A 389 15.45 12.16 -8.78
C GLU A 389 16.51 11.52 -7.86
N ALA A 390 16.71 12.01 -6.64
CA ALA A 390 17.58 11.36 -5.67
C ALA A 390 17.07 9.95 -5.32
N VAL A 391 15.80 9.85 -4.96
CA VAL A 391 15.13 8.60 -4.57
C VAL A 391 15.16 7.58 -5.70
N TYR A 392 14.84 8.00 -6.93
CA TYR A 392 14.84 7.12 -8.12
C TYR A 392 16.25 6.81 -8.63
N GLU A 393 16.95 7.82 -9.14
CA GLU A 393 18.16 7.64 -9.94
C GLU A 393 19.38 7.37 -9.07
N ARG A 394 19.51 8.08 -7.95
CA ARG A 394 20.60 7.80 -7.00
C ARG A 394 20.33 6.52 -6.22
N GLY A 395 19.06 6.23 -5.89
CA GLY A 395 18.63 4.94 -5.33
C GLY A 395 18.99 3.75 -6.23
N ALA A 396 18.71 3.83 -7.54
CA ALA A 396 19.11 2.80 -8.49
C ALA A 396 20.63 2.65 -8.59
N TRP A 397 21.39 3.74 -8.42
CA TRP A 397 22.84 3.69 -8.31
C TRP A 397 23.35 2.97 -7.06
N VAL A 398 22.63 3.00 -5.92
CA VAL A 398 22.97 2.18 -4.74
C VAL A 398 22.98 0.70 -5.11
N LEU A 399 21.96 0.24 -5.84
CA LEU A 399 21.81 -1.16 -6.26
C LEU A 399 22.82 -1.53 -7.33
N HIS A 400 23.08 -0.64 -8.29
CA HIS A 400 24.12 -0.88 -9.29
C HIS A 400 25.50 -0.97 -8.66
N ALA A 401 25.82 -0.06 -7.73
CA ALA A 401 27.07 -0.08 -6.99
C ALA A 401 27.21 -1.35 -6.16
N LEU A 402 26.12 -1.83 -5.55
CA LEU A 402 26.08 -3.13 -4.88
C LEU A 402 26.39 -4.26 -5.88
N ARG A 403 25.69 -4.33 -7.02
CA ARG A 403 25.92 -5.35 -8.07
C ARG A 403 27.37 -5.36 -8.53
N LEU A 404 27.96 -4.20 -8.82
CA LEU A 404 29.38 -4.09 -9.21
C LEU A 404 30.31 -4.58 -8.09
N LYS A 405 29.98 -4.26 -6.83
CA LYS A 405 30.80 -4.61 -5.66
C LYS A 405 30.82 -6.11 -5.36
N ILE A 406 29.70 -6.80 -5.50
CA ILE A 406 29.55 -8.22 -5.09
C ILE A 406 29.45 -9.18 -6.27
N GLY A 407 29.25 -8.67 -7.49
CA GLY A 407 29.07 -9.46 -8.71
C GLY A 407 27.65 -9.99 -8.90
N ASP A 408 27.33 -10.36 -10.14
CA ASP A 408 25.97 -10.70 -10.59
C ASP A 408 25.35 -11.89 -9.87
N GLU A 409 26.14 -12.93 -9.57
CA GLU A 409 25.65 -14.14 -8.88
C GLU A 409 25.17 -13.82 -7.47
N LEU A 410 26.00 -13.12 -6.68
CA LEU A 410 25.64 -12.72 -5.32
C LEU A 410 24.57 -11.62 -5.31
N PHE A 411 24.52 -10.75 -6.32
CA PHE A 411 23.45 -9.77 -6.45
C PHE A 411 22.09 -10.44 -6.71
N ARG A 412 22.04 -11.45 -7.59
CA ARG A 412 20.83 -12.26 -7.77
C ARG A 412 20.44 -12.99 -6.48
N GLU A 413 21.40 -13.61 -5.80
CA GLU A 413 21.14 -14.23 -4.49
C GLU A 413 20.62 -13.23 -3.46
N PHE A 414 21.13 -11.99 -3.48
CA PHE A 414 20.67 -10.90 -2.63
C PHE A 414 19.20 -10.56 -2.91
N LEU A 415 18.81 -10.32 -4.17
CA LEU A 415 17.41 -10.02 -4.52
C LEU A 415 16.45 -11.11 -4.05
N ARG A 416 16.81 -12.38 -4.30
CA ARG A 416 16.02 -13.56 -3.89
C ARG A 416 15.90 -13.67 -2.36
N THR A 417 17.01 -13.48 -1.66
CA THR A 417 17.07 -13.57 -0.19
C THR A 417 16.29 -12.43 0.45
N TYR A 418 16.48 -11.21 -0.05
CA TYR A 418 15.80 -10.01 0.43
C TYR A 418 14.29 -10.14 0.25
N TYR A 419 13.83 -10.48 -0.96
CA TYR A 419 12.40 -10.71 -1.21
C TYR A 419 11.83 -11.82 -0.34
N ALA A 420 12.45 -13.00 -0.29
CA ALA A 420 11.93 -14.13 0.48
C ALA A 420 11.85 -13.87 1.99
N ARG A 421 12.75 -13.04 2.54
CA ARG A 421 12.81 -12.69 3.96
C ARG A 421 11.73 -11.70 4.36
N TYR A 422 11.45 -10.72 3.51
CA TYR A 422 10.56 -9.61 3.82
C TYR A 422 9.22 -9.65 3.06
N LYS A 423 8.94 -10.75 2.35
CA LYS A 423 7.68 -10.98 1.66
C LYS A 423 6.50 -10.74 2.61
N ASP A 424 5.54 -9.92 2.16
CA ASP A 424 4.33 -9.50 2.88
C ASP A 424 4.60 -8.62 4.12
N GLY A 425 5.86 -8.26 4.37
CA GLY A 425 6.29 -7.41 5.48
C GLY A 425 6.76 -6.03 5.04
N VAL A 426 7.48 -5.39 5.95
CA VAL A 426 8.09 -4.08 5.78
C VAL A 426 9.62 -4.13 5.88
N VAL A 427 10.30 -3.16 5.28
CA VAL A 427 11.77 -3.05 5.29
C VAL A 427 12.26 -1.67 5.70
N THR A 428 13.48 -1.66 6.24
CA THR A 428 14.29 -0.47 6.48
C THR A 428 15.58 -0.50 5.64
N THR A 429 16.25 0.64 5.54
CA THR A 429 17.59 0.71 4.95
C THR A 429 18.60 -0.19 5.69
N ALA A 430 18.44 -0.36 7.00
CA ALA A 430 19.29 -1.26 7.80
C ALA A 430 19.10 -2.73 7.39
N ASP A 431 17.87 -3.15 7.08
CA ASP A 431 17.55 -4.50 6.59
C ASP A 431 18.22 -4.78 5.24
N PHE A 432 18.21 -3.80 4.35
CA PHE A 432 18.91 -3.86 3.05
C PHE A 432 20.41 -4.09 3.26
N ILE A 433 21.07 -3.25 4.07
CA ILE A 433 22.51 -3.32 4.35
C ILE A 433 22.87 -4.67 5.00
N ALA A 434 22.08 -5.11 5.99
CA ALA A 434 22.31 -6.36 6.69
C ALA A 434 22.21 -7.56 5.74
N THR A 435 21.18 -7.60 4.89
CA THR A 435 20.98 -8.71 3.95
C THR A 435 22.06 -8.73 2.88
N ALA A 436 22.45 -7.57 2.33
CA ALA A 436 23.55 -7.48 1.37
C ALA A 436 24.89 -7.94 1.97
N SER A 437 25.16 -7.56 3.22
CA SER A 437 26.38 -7.95 3.94
C SER A 437 26.42 -9.45 4.24
N GLU A 438 25.28 -10.02 4.64
CA GLU A 438 25.13 -11.46 4.89
C GLU A 438 25.39 -12.28 3.63
N VAL A 439 24.70 -11.96 2.52
CA VAL A 439 24.80 -12.71 1.26
C VAL A 439 26.20 -12.58 0.67
N SER A 440 26.81 -11.40 0.72
CA SER A 440 28.15 -11.20 0.18
C SER A 440 29.28 -11.75 1.05
N GLY A 441 29.01 -12.07 2.33
CA GLY A 441 30.03 -12.41 3.32
C GLY A 441 31.00 -11.26 3.64
N GLN A 442 30.66 -10.02 3.28
CA GLN A 442 31.44 -8.81 3.49
C GLN A 442 30.67 -7.84 4.39
N ASP A 443 31.35 -7.07 5.24
CA ASP A 443 30.71 -5.93 5.90
C ASP A 443 30.57 -4.78 4.88
N LEU A 444 29.36 -4.58 4.37
CA LEU A 444 29.04 -3.55 3.39
C LEU A 444 28.54 -2.25 4.03
N THR A 445 28.53 -2.15 5.35
CA THR A 445 27.94 -1.02 6.08
C THR A 445 28.54 0.31 5.67
N GLU A 446 29.88 0.44 5.69
CA GLU A 446 30.55 1.69 5.30
C GLU A 446 30.35 2.00 3.81
N PHE A 447 30.44 0.98 2.96
CA PHE A 447 30.27 1.12 1.52
C PHE A 447 28.87 1.65 1.16
N LEU A 448 27.82 1.00 1.66
CA LEU A 448 26.44 1.37 1.35
C LEU A 448 26.06 2.70 2.00
N ASN A 449 26.52 2.98 3.23
CA ASN A 449 26.28 4.27 3.86
C ASN A 449 26.88 5.43 3.06
N ALA A 450 28.01 5.23 2.37
CA ALA A 450 28.58 6.26 1.50
C ALA A 450 27.65 6.56 0.30
N TRP A 451 27.04 5.56 -0.31
CA TRP A 451 26.09 5.77 -1.41
C TRP A 451 24.77 6.39 -0.93
N LEU A 452 24.31 5.96 0.25
CA LEU A 452 23.01 6.31 0.82
C LEU A 452 22.97 7.68 1.50
N TYR A 453 24.06 8.14 2.11
CA TYR A 453 24.02 9.30 3.02
C TYR A 453 25.10 10.36 2.77
N ALA A 454 26.14 10.08 1.98
CA ALA A 454 27.17 11.09 1.72
C ALA A 454 26.65 12.18 0.75
N GLU A 455 26.97 13.44 0.98
CA GLU A 455 26.61 14.52 0.03
C GLU A 455 27.30 14.29 -1.33
N GLU A 456 28.59 13.98 -1.32
CA GLU A 456 29.34 13.67 -2.54
C GLU A 456 29.07 12.24 -3.04
N MET A 457 28.75 12.11 -4.34
CA MET A 457 28.64 10.80 -5.01
C MET A 457 29.96 10.01 -4.89
N PRO A 458 29.93 8.79 -4.33
CA PRO A 458 31.11 7.92 -4.27
C PRO A 458 31.62 7.56 -5.68
N PRO A 459 32.91 7.21 -5.85
CA PRO A 459 33.40 6.73 -7.13
C PRO A 459 32.71 5.42 -7.55
N ILE A 460 32.49 5.24 -8.86
CA ILE A 460 31.99 3.98 -9.42
C ILE A 460 32.91 2.83 -8.93
N PRO A 461 32.36 1.73 -8.38
CA PRO A 461 33.16 0.59 -7.95
C PRO A 461 33.97 -0.03 -9.10
N GLU A 462 35.18 -0.52 -8.79
CA GLU A 462 36.08 -1.18 -9.76
C GLU A 462 35.68 -2.63 -10.06
#